data_AF-A0A2V7A6Y0-F1
#
_entry.id   AF-A0A2V7A6Y0-F1
#
_cell.length_a   1.000
_cell.length_b   1.000
_cell.length_c   1.000
_cell.angle_alpha   90.00
_cell.angle_beta   90.00
_cell.angle_gamma   90.00
#
_symmetry.space_group_name_H-M   'P 1'
#
loop_
_entity.id
_entity.type
_entity.pdbx_description
1 polymer ?
#
loop_
_entity_poly.entity_id
_entity_poly.type
_entity_poly.pdbx_seq_one_letter_code
_entity_poly.pdbx_strand_id
1 'polypeptide(L)'
;MVAAVLLSAPLAWTQNAGTGKSGGWVPRTAVTPDPGKIMVPKGYKVEVFTAGLDTPSSATVDREGNVWVAISGNLFGPFEYEYGGQRIKNPIPGPHVKVFDKDGKHLKDIGVGKFGFVMNTIGYCPENNKVYVPEYSKHIWEISGVNGELRKIITNLPIGDHQIGGISCRDGYIYWGQGFPSNSGFADPDNHGWTAEIDPFWEKHGDPALPKTARDPVCRDIVHTGLNVRSTDGRLTGALLPAGVPAKPGMTIKAQVPCGGSVMRVKIDKQGPDGMYKHEDMEVYAMGFRNQSGVKFGPKGSRFEKALAVSDNGVNDLGHRRIANGAEKLWIVTEKGQDAGFPDKEGMNFVTNKRFSLKAFNGSKIDTPYPNLYIGDKPWVPEMPPYRFPPHVEGIRGVPLIVANPNPSGYINPVLEWDTNNPMDGIAWGDERYGAKDTIFAAIFGIIDNGPESLVPTWPAVIRIEFLQPAGVKWSYFIRNRDPGPNAYQKPENRGGLERTNDVVFANDGKTMYVVDYGELYIDYSMPSPFFTTPRSGVIWKVTYTGQ
;
A
#
# COMPACT_ATOMS: atom_id res chain seq x y z
N MET A 1 -37.02 59.90 -24.38
CA MET A 1 -35.83 59.65 -25.23
C MET A 1 -34.62 60.23 -24.53
N VAL A 2 -33.79 59.39 -23.91
CA VAL A 2 -32.31 59.44 -23.92
C VAL A 2 -31.89 58.03 -23.48
N ALA A 3 -31.19 57.30 -24.36
CA ALA A 3 -30.64 55.98 -24.09
C ALA A 3 -29.26 56.13 -23.44
N ALA A 4 -29.05 55.50 -22.29
CA ALA A 4 -27.73 55.29 -21.71
C ALA A 4 -27.41 53.80 -21.81
N VAL A 5 -26.45 53.47 -22.67
CA VAL A 5 -25.90 52.12 -22.86
C VAL A 5 -25.01 51.81 -21.65
N LEU A 6 -25.50 50.93 -20.77
CA LEU A 6 -24.68 50.27 -19.76
C LEU A 6 -24.04 49.03 -20.40
N LEU A 7 -22.75 49.14 -20.69
CA LEU A 7 -21.87 48.02 -21.01
C LEU A 7 -21.78 47.09 -19.80
N SER A 8 -22.59 46.02 -19.80
CA SER A 8 -22.40 44.88 -18.92
C SER A 8 -21.20 44.08 -19.43
N ALA A 9 -20.07 44.14 -18.71
CA ALA A 9 -19.00 43.16 -18.87
C ALA A 9 -19.57 41.76 -18.56
N PRO A 10 -19.46 40.76 -19.46
CA PRO A 10 -19.83 39.40 -19.13
C PRO A 10 -18.83 38.88 -18.10
N LEU A 11 -19.35 38.51 -16.93
CA LEU A 11 -18.67 37.69 -15.93
C LEU A 11 -18.03 36.48 -16.61
N ALA A 12 -16.69 36.42 -16.59
CA ALA A 12 -15.87 35.28 -17.02
C ALA A 12 -15.97 34.11 -16.03
N TRP A 13 -17.18 33.68 -15.68
CA TRP A 13 -17.46 32.61 -14.72
C TRP A 13 -17.97 31.31 -15.38
N THR A 14 -18.08 31.26 -16.70
CA THR A 14 -18.67 30.11 -17.42
C THR A 14 -17.65 29.26 -18.20
N GLN A 15 -16.36 29.61 -18.21
CA GLN A 15 -15.35 28.82 -18.94
C GLN A 15 -14.70 27.68 -18.14
N ASN A 16 -14.91 27.60 -16.82
CA ASN A 16 -14.23 26.64 -15.94
C ASN A 16 -15.18 25.69 -15.18
N ALA A 17 -16.45 25.56 -15.60
CA ALA A 17 -17.36 24.62 -14.96
C ALA A 17 -17.24 23.24 -15.64
N GLY A 18 -16.76 22.23 -14.90
CA GLY A 18 -16.85 20.83 -15.33
C GLY A 18 -18.32 20.41 -15.49
N THR A 19 -18.60 19.52 -16.44
CA THR A 19 -19.97 19.01 -16.68
C THR A 19 -20.28 17.81 -15.78
N GLY A 20 -21.57 17.49 -15.57
CA GLY A 20 -21.97 16.27 -14.84
C GLY A 20 -21.46 14.95 -15.43
N LYS A 21 -20.94 14.96 -16.66
CA LYS A 21 -20.30 13.79 -17.33
C LYS A 21 -18.77 13.78 -17.23
N SER A 22 -18.16 14.89 -16.83
CA SER A 22 -16.71 14.98 -16.53
C SER A 22 -16.34 14.47 -15.12
N GLY A 23 -17.35 14.04 -14.37
CA GLY A 23 -17.25 14.00 -12.91
C GLY A 23 -17.15 15.41 -12.30
N GLY A 24 -17.24 16.49 -13.08
CA GLY A 24 -17.13 17.89 -12.66
C GLY A 24 -15.71 18.47 -12.68
N TRP A 25 -14.69 17.73 -13.13
CA TRP A 25 -13.29 18.13 -12.95
C TRP A 25 -12.79 19.19 -13.94
N VAL A 26 -11.93 20.08 -13.44
CA VAL A 26 -11.14 21.05 -14.22
C VAL A 26 -9.71 20.52 -14.31
N PRO A 27 -9.09 20.46 -15.52
CA PRO A 27 -7.70 20.07 -15.67
C PRO A 27 -6.80 20.87 -14.72
N ARG A 28 -5.95 20.15 -13.99
CA ARG A 28 -5.01 20.74 -13.04
C ARG A 28 -3.62 20.80 -13.66
N THR A 29 -2.86 21.82 -13.28
CA THR A 29 -1.46 21.97 -13.66
C THR A 29 -0.59 21.65 -12.47
N ALA A 30 0.39 20.77 -12.66
CA ALA A 30 1.36 20.43 -11.64
C ALA A 30 2.08 21.68 -11.13
N VAL A 31 2.20 21.78 -9.80
CA VAL A 31 2.98 22.84 -9.17
C VAL A 31 4.47 22.55 -9.38
N THR A 32 5.26 23.60 -9.59
CA THR A 32 6.72 23.46 -9.60
C THR A 32 7.21 23.11 -8.19
N PRO A 33 7.95 21.99 -8.00
CA PRO A 33 8.42 21.59 -6.69
C PRO A 33 9.45 22.58 -6.13
N ASP A 34 9.34 22.85 -4.82
CA ASP A 34 10.21 23.73 -4.05
C ASP A 34 10.65 23.01 -2.76
N PRO A 35 11.90 22.52 -2.68
CA PRO A 35 12.44 21.90 -1.47
C PRO A 35 12.37 22.78 -0.23
N GLY A 36 12.31 24.10 -0.38
CA GLY A 36 12.17 25.05 0.72
C GLY A 36 10.86 24.89 1.50
N LYS A 37 9.85 24.25 0.93
CA LYS A 37 8.55 23.96 1.58
C LYS A 37 8.55 22.68 2.42
N ILE A 38 9.63 21.91 2.36
CA ILE A 38 9.78 20.64 3.05
C ILE A 38 10.70 20.82 4.25
N MET A 39 10.27 20.32 5.40
CA MET A 39 11.06 20.25 6.61
C MET A 39 11.76 18.91 6.70
N VAL A 40 13.07 18.97 6.97
CA VAL A 40 13.92 17.83 7.32
C VAL A 40 14.68 18.15 8.61
N PRO A 41 15.18 17.16 9.37
CA PRO A 41 15.87 17.43 10.62
C PRO A 41 17.20 18.15 10.35
N LYS A 42 17.73 18.81 11.37
CA LYS A 42 19.09 19.35 11.32
C LYS A 42 20.07 18.24 10.92
N GLY A 43 21.03 18.59 10.06
CA GLY A 43 21.99 17.64 9.52
C GLY A 43 21.55 16.96 8.23
N TYR A 44 20.36 17.26 7.72
CA TYR A 44 19.87 16.76 6.43
C TYR A 44 19.53 17.91 5.47
N LYS A 45 19.64 17.65 4.17
CA LYS A 45 19.27 18.56 3.10
C LYS A 45 18.31 17.86 2.14
N VAL A 46 17.20 18.52 1.79
CA VAL A 46 16.25 18.06 0.76
C VAL A 46 16.45 18.82 -0.55
N GLU A 47 16.39 18.11 -1.67
CA GLU A 47 16.56 18.61 -3.03
C GLU A 47 15.60 17.86 -3.98
N VAL A 48 15.30 18.44 -5.14
CA VAL A 48 14.62 17.72 -6.23
C VAL A 48 15.65 16.84 -6.94
N PHE A 49 15.41 15.53 -7.01
CA PHE A 49 16.22 14.63 -7.85
C PHE A 49 15.74 14.68 -9.30
N THR A 50 14.44 14.45 -9.49
CA THR A 50 13.75 14.60 -10.76
C THR A 50 12.29 14.94 -10.50
N ALA A 51 11.66 15.66 -11.42
CA ALA A 51 10.29 16.13 -11.30
C ALA A 51 9.58 16.02 -12.65
N GLY A 52 8.26 16.23 -12.65
CA GLY A 52 7.47 16.12 -13.87
C GLY A 52 7.13 14.66 -14.23
N LEU A 53 7.16 13.76 -13.24
CA LEU A 53 6.80 12.36 -13.44
C LEU A 53 5.28 12.17 -13.35
N ASP A 54 4.77 11.18 -14.07
CA ASP A 54 3.38 10.73 -13.95
C ASP A 54 3.35 9.54 -12.99
N THR A 55 2.64 9.65 -11.85
CA THR A 55 2.34 8.54 -10.93
C THR A 55 3.51 7.61 -10.54
N PRO A 56 4.69 8.13 -10.13
CA PRO A 56 5.76 7.27 -9.66
C PRO A 56 5.32 6.56 -8.37
N SER A 57 5.32 5.23 -8.37
CA SER A 57 4.83 4.42 -7.25
C SER A 57 5.96 3.88 -6.38
N SER A 58 7.08 3.49 -6.96
CA SER A 58 8.18 2.90 -6.18
C SER A 58 9.50 3.11 -6.90
N ALA A 59 10.60 3.01 -6.16
CA ALA A 59 11.92 3.11 -6.75
C ALA A 59 12.90 2.10 -6.15
N THR A 60 13.89 1.72 -6.95
CA THR A 60 15.04 0.95 -6.51
C THR A 60 16.33 1.51 -7.08
N VAL A 61 17.45 1.23 -6.41
CA VAL A 61 18.78 1.61 -6.87
C VAL A 61 19.53 0.33 -7.27
N ASP A 62 20.09 0.31 -8.49
CA ASP A 62 20.89 -0.83 -8.97
C ASP A 62 22.35 -0.75 -8.49
N ARG A 63 23.18 -1.72 -8.88
CA ARG A 63 24.60 -1.77 -8.48
C ARG A 63 25.40 -0.57 -8.94
N GLU A 64 25.08 -0.05 -10.12
CA GLU A 64 25.74 1.09 -10.75
C GLU A 64 25.30 2.43 -10.13
N GLY A 65 24.25 2.41 -9.31
CA GLY A 65 23.70 3.60 -8.67
C GLY A 65 22.64 4.31 -9.52
N ASN A 66 22.12 3.66 -10.56
CA ASN A 66 20.99 4.17 -11.31
C ASN A 66 19.72 4.03 -10.48
N VAL A 67 18.86 5.03 -10.55
CA VAL A 67 17.56 5.06 -9.89
C VAL A 67 16.49 4.60 -10.88
N TRP A 68 15.88 3.46 -10.60
CA TRP A 68 14.80 2.86 -11.38
C TRP A 68 13.48 3.21 -10.71
N VAL A 69 12.59 3.89 -11.42
CA VAL A 69 11.31 4.37 -10.91
C VAL A 69 10.17 3.67 -11.64
N ALA A 70 9.33 2.95 -10.91
CA ALA A 70 8.09 2.40 -11.42
C ALA A 70 7.07 3.53 -11.62
N ILE A 71 6.54 3.65 -12.83
CA ILE A 71 5.43 4.52 -13.18
C ILE A 71 4.16 3.68 -13.17
N SER A 72 3.23 4.01 -12.28
CA SER A 72 2.02 3.22 -12.05
C SER A 72 1.08 3.21 -13.23
N GLY A 73 1.10 4.26 -14.06
CA GLY A 73 0.01 4.56 -14.98
C GLY A 73 -1.22 5.12 -14.26
N ASN A 74 -2.36 5.19 -14.95
CA ASN A 74 -3.58 5.76 -14.41
C ASN A 74 -4.35 4.73 -13.56
N LEU A 75 -4.12 4.74 -12.24
CA LEU A 75 -4.89 3.96 -11.27
C LEU A 75 -6.11 4.71 -10.76
N PHE A 76 -5.92 5.99 -10.41
CA PHE A 76 -6.93 6.80 -9.75
C PHE A 76 -7.50 7.89 -10.67
N GLY A 77 -8.83 7.90 -10.75
CA GLY A 77 -9.58 8.90 -11.50
C GLY A 77 -9.90 8.49 -12.93
N PRO A 78 -10.60 9.37 -13.67
CA PRO A 78 -11.17 8.99 -14.95
C PRO A 78 -10.06 8.79 -16.00
N PHE A 79 -10.20 7.72 -16.81
CA PHE A 79 -9.36 7.52 -18.01
C PHE A 79 -9.60 8.58 -19.07
N GLU A 80 -10.81 9.15 -19.09
CA GLU A 80 -11.21 10.26 -19.95
C GLU A 80 -12.21 11.13 -19.20
N TYR A 81 -12.13 12.44 -19.37
CA TYR A 81 -13.02 13.40 -18.71
C TYR A 81 -13.44 14.50 -19.70
N GLU A 82 -14.60 15.12 -19.47
CA GLU A 82 -15.04 16.25 -20.30
C GLU A 82 -14.55 17.58 -19.72
N TYR A 83 -14.09 18.49 -20.56
CA TYR A 83 -13.77 19.86 -20.15
C TYR A 83 -13.98 20.82 -21.32
N GLY A 84 -14.63 21.96 -21.07
CA GLY A 84 -14.95 22.93 -22.13
C GLY A 84 -15.78 22.35 -23.27
N GLY A 85 -16.63 21.34 -22.99
CA GLY A 85 -17.42 20.62 -24.00
C GLY A 85 -16.64 19.62 -24.86
N GLN A 86 -15.36 19.36 -24.55
CA GLN A 86 -14.53 18.38 -25.25
C GLN A 86 -14.22 17.19 -24.35
N ARG A 87 -14.19 15.99 -24.94
CA ARG A 87 -13.74 14.76 -24.27
C ARG A 87 -12.22 14.69 -24.35
N ILE A 88 -11.56 14.74 -23.19
CA ILE A 88 -10.12 14.73 -23.04
C ILE A 88 -9.69 13.35 -22.53
N LYS A 89 -8.74 12.72 -23.22
CA LYS A 89 -8.06 11.54 -22.71
C LYS A 89 -7.07 11.96 -21.63
N ASN A 90 -7.11 11.29 -20.47
CA ASN A 90 -6.15 11.53 -19.41
C ASN A 90 -4.72 11.28 -19.96
N PRO A 91 -3.81 12.27 -19.90
CA PRO A 91 -2.51 12.18 -20.57
C PRO A 91 -1.50 11.34 -19.78
N ILE A 92 -1.87 10.78 -18.62
CA ILE A 92 -1.03 9.84 -17.88
C ILE A 92 -0.73 8.62 -18.77
N PRO A 93 0.55 8.30 -19.01
CA PRO A 93 0.93 7.18 -19.86
C PRO A 93 0.57 5.84 -19.21
N GLY A 94 0.64 4.77 -20.01
CA GLY A 94 0.57 3.42 -19.47
C GLY A 94 1.73 3.11 -18.50
N PRO A 95 1.61 2.06 -17.69
CA PRO A 95 2.63 1.64 -16.75
C PRO A 95 3.94 1.32 -17.47
N HIS A 96 5.07 1.73 -16.87
CA HIS A 96 6.42 1.50 -17.38
C HIS A 96 7.46 1.80 -16.29
N VAL A 97 8.74 1.62 -16.59
CA VAL A 97 9.85 2.01 -15.70
C VAL A 97 10.67 3.12 -16.33
N LYS A 98 10.98 4.16 -15.56
CA LYS A 98 11.95 5.20 -15.93
C LYS A 98 13.26 4.98 -15.19
N VAL A 99 14.38 5.06 -15.88
CA VAL A 99 15.71 4.91 -15.27
C VAL A 99 16.48 6.21 -15.37
N PHE A 100 17.09 6.63 -14.26
CA PHE A 100 17.92 7.82 -14.15
C PHE A 100 19.31 7.42 -13.65
N ASP A 101 20.35 8.12 -14.08
CA ASP A 101 21.66 7.99 -13.43
C ASP A 101 21.65 8.67 -12.05
N LYS A 102 22.75 8.51 -11.30
CA LYS A 102 22.93 9.09 -9.96
C LYS A 102 22.78 10.62 -9.88
N ASP A 103 22.90 11.31 -11.02
CA ASP A 103 22.82 12.77 -11.12
C ASP A 103 21.43 13.24 -11.60
N GLY A 104 20.49 12.32 -11.81
CA GLY A 104 19.10 12.62 -12.18
C GLY A 104 18.88 12.71 -13.69
N LYS A 105 19.88 12.40 -14.52
CA LYS A 105 19.71 12.39 -15.97
C LYS A 105 18.94 11.14 -16.38
N HIS A 106 17.85 11.34 -17.13
CA HIS A 106 17.07 10.26 -17.70
C HIS A 106 17.90 9.44 -18.69
N LEU A 107 17.94 8.12 -18.49
CA LEU A 107 18.67 7.18 -19.31
C LEU A 107 17.75 6.42 -20.26
N LYS A 108 16.59 5.94 -19.76
CA LYS A 108 15.74 5.02 -20.52
C LYS A 108 14.34 4.89 -19.94
N ASP A 109 13.38 4.63 -20.83
CA ASP A 109 12.06 4.09 -20.50
C ASP A 109 12.00 2.59 -20.86
N ILE A 110 11.54 1.75 -19.94
CA ILE A 110 11.53 0.29 -20.07
C ILE A 110 10.10 -0.21 -19.93
N GLY A 111 9.69 -1.09 -20.85
CA GLY A 111 8.37 -1.74 -20.80
C GLY A 111 7.20 -0.87 -21.25
N VAL A 112 7.44 0.25 -21.93
CA VAL A 112 6.38 1.10 -22.52
C VAL A 112 5.47 0.25 -23.42
N GLY A 113 4.19 0.20 -23.09
CA GLY A 113 3.18 -0.58 -23.81
C GLY A 113 3.27 -2.10 -23.64
N LYS A 114 4.14 -2.60 -22.74
CA LYS A 114 4.26 -4.04 -22.44
C LYS A 114 3.44 -4.48 -21.23
N PHE A 115 3.30 -3.62 -20.23
CA PHE A 115 2.50 -3.89 -19.04
C PHE A 115 1.01 -3.65 -19.35
N GLY A 116 0.16 -4.59 -18.97
CA GLY A 116 -1.28 -4.56 -19.18
C GLY A 116 -2.06 -3.93 -18.03
N PHE A 117 -1.44 -3.75 -16.85
CA PHE A 117 -2.07 -3.10 -15.71
C PHE A 117 -1.06 -2.33 -14.84
N VAL A 118 -1.56 -1.64 -13.82
CA VAL A 118 -0.78 -0.69 -13.01
C VAL A 118 0.40 -1.33 -12.27
N MET A 119 1.39 -0.52 -11.93
CA MET A 119 2.60 -0.94 -11.21
C MET A 119 2.72 -0.21 -9.89
N ASN A 120 2.99 -0.95 -8.82
CA ASN A 120 3.04 -0.39 -7.47
C ASN A 120 4.39 -0.57 -6.77
N THR A 121 5.22 -1.51 -7.23
CA THR A 121 6.52 -1.77 -6.60
C THR A 121 7.58 -2.14 -7.62
N ILE A 122 8.85 -1.94 -7.25
CA ILE A 122 10.03 -2.37 -7.99
C ILE A 122 11.13 -2.70 -6.97
N GLY A 123 12.00 -3.65 -7.28
CA GLY A 123 13.12 -3.95 -6.38
C GLY A 123 14.31 -4.57 -7.07
N TYR A 124 15.49 -4.14 -6.63
CA TYR A 124 16.77 -4.66 -7.07
C TYR A 124 17.25 -5.78 -6.15
N CYS A 125 17.76 -6.85 -6.76
CA CYS A 125 18.39 -7.95 -6.05
C CYS A 125 19.92 -7.93 -6.23
N PRO A 126 20.69 -7.61 -5.17
CA PRO A 126 22.15 -7.58 -5.27
C PRO A 126 22.80 -8.96 -5.46
N GLU A 127 22.11 -10.06 -5.12
CA GLU A 127 22.67 -11.41 -5.19
C GLU A 127 22.80 -11.94 -6.63
N ASN A 128 21.95 -11.45 -7.55
CA ASN A 128 21.97 -11.86 -8.96
C ASN A 128 22.01 -10.68 -9.94
N ASN A 129 22.12 -9.45 -9.43
CA ASN A 129 22.18 -8.22 -10.21
C ASN A 129 20.99 -7.99 -11.15
N LYS A 130 19.78 -8.39 -10.72
CA LYS A 130 18.54 -8.18 -11.48
C LYS A 130 17.61 -7.18 -10.79
N VAL A 131 16.81 -6.50 -11.60
CA VAL A 131 15.67 -5.72 -11.14
C VAL A 131 14.40 -6.54 -11.39
N TYR A 132 13.54 -6.61 -10.39
CA TYR A 132 12.24 -7.25 -10.44
C TYR A 132 11.13 -6.20 -10.45
N VAL A 133 10.17 -6.41 -11.34
CA VAL A 133 9.09 -5.46 -11.62
C VAL A 133 7.76 -6.21 -11.53
N PRO A 134 7.11 -6.21 -10.36
CA PRO A 134 5.74 -6.70 -10.23
C PRO A 134 4.75 -5.82 -11.02
N GLU A 135 3.88 -6.49 -11.78
CA GLU A 135 2.75 -5.89 -12.49
C GLU A 135 1.48 -6.26 -11.73
N TYR A 136 1.10 -5.39 -10.79
CA TYR A 136 -0.03 -5.61 -9.89
C TYR A 136 0.03 -7.01 -9.26
N SER A 137 -1.10 -7.67 -9.08
CA SER A 137 -1.20 -9.07 -8.68
C SER A 137 -1.13 -10.09 -9.83
N LYS A 138 -0.69 -9.71 -11.03
CA LYS A 138 -0.74 -10.58 -12.21
C LYS A 138 0.56 -11.32 -12.47
N HIS A 139 1.63 -10.56 -12.56
CA HIS A 139 2.91 -11.02 -13.08
C HIS A 139 4.08 -10.42 -12.31
N ILE A 140 5.19 -11.15 -12.25
CA ILE A 140 6.49 -10.57 -11.89
C ILE A 140 7.39 -10.66 -13.11
N TRP A 141 8.01 -9.55 -13.45
CA TRP A 141 8.98 -9.42 -14.53
C TRP A 141 10.38 -9.27 -13.96
N GLU A 142 11.40 -9.64 -14.72
CA GLU A 142 12.80 -9.39 -14.40
C GLU A 142 13.53 -8.70 -15.56
N ILE A 143 14.59 -7.99 -15.22
CA ILE A 143 15.52 -7.39 -16.18
C ILE A 143 16.94 -7.36 -15.61
N SER A 144 17.93 -7.67 -16.45
CA SER A 144 19.36 -7.66 -16.09
C SER A 144 20.04 -6.41 -16.64
N GLY A 145 20.21 -5.39 -15.79
CA GLY A 145 20.79 -4.10 -16.16
C GLY A 145 19.92 -3.25 -17.09
N VAL A 146 20.30 -1.98 -17.29
CA VAL A 146 19.50 -0.97 -18.05
C VAL A 146 19.24 -1.39 -19.51
N ASN A 147 20.14 -2.18 -20.09
CA ASN A 147 20.05 -2.67 -21.47
C ASN A 147 19.55 -4.11 -21.58
N GLY A 148 19.15 -4.72 -20.46
CA GLY A 148 18.61 -6.07 -20.44
C GLY A 148 17.27 -6.18 -21.16
N GLU A 149 16.94 -7.41 -21.51
CA GLU A 149 15.59 -7.76 -21.96
C GLU A 149 14.65 -7.88 -20.76
N LEU A 150 13.49 -7.22 -20.83
CA LEU A 150 12.41 -7.39 -19.86
C LEU A 150 11.70 -8.73 -20.10
N ARG A 151 11.76 -9.65 -19.13
CA ARG A 151 11.20 -11.00 -19.23
C ARG A 151 10.18 -11.24 -18.14
N LYS A 152 9.05 -11.84 -18.50
CA LYS A 152 8.06 -12.31 -17.52
C LYS A 152 8.60 -13.58 -16.87
N ILE A 153 8.53 -13.70 -15.55
CA ILE A 153 9.12 -14.83 -14.81
C ILE A 153 8.14 -15.54 -13.88
N ILE A 154 7.08 -14.87 -13.44
CA ILE A 154 6.02 -15.45 -12.62
C ILE A 154 4.68 -14.98 -13.16
N THR A 155 3.70 -15.88 -13.23
CA THR A 155 2.33 -15.62 -13.66
C THR A 155 1.31 -16.31 -12.75
N ASN A 156 0.02 -16.08 -13.00
CA ASN A 156 -1.10 -16.77 -12.37
C ASN A 156 -1.08 -16.64 -10.83
N LEU A 157 -0.71 -15.47 -10.33
CA LEU A 157 -0.78 -15.15 -8.91
C LEU A 157 -2.22 -14.75 -8.53
N PRO A 158 -2.61 -14.83 -7.23
CA PRO A 158 -3.93 -14.38 -6.77
C PRO A 158 -4.17 -12.90 -7.09
N ILE A 159 -5.29 -12.57 -7.74
CA ILE A 159 -5.66 -11.20 -8.13
C ILE A 159 -6.87 -10.73 -7.34
N GLY A 160 -6.79 -9.52 -6.78
CA GLY A 160 -7.96 -8.80 -6.28
C GLY A 160 -7.63 -7.38 -5.88
N ASP A 161 -8.23 -6.90 -4.80
CA ASP A 161 -8.09 -5.53 -4.29
C ASP A 161 -6.65 -5.21 -3.88
N HIS A 162 -5.95 -6.19 -3.28
CA HIS A 162 -4.59 -5.99 -2.79
C HIS A 162 -3.56 -6.65 -3.71
N GLN A 163 -2.51 -5.89 -3.98
CA GLN A 163 -1.54 -6.13 -5.02
C GLN A 163 -0.27 -6.83 -4.50
N ILE A 164 0.66 -7.18 -5.39
CA ILE A 164 2.01 -7.59 -4.98
C ILE A 164 2.74 -6.37 -4.44
N GLY A 165 3.02 -6.29 -3.14
CA GLY A 165 3.75 -5.16 -2.58
C GLY A 165 5.07 -5.57 -1.94
N GLY A 166 6.08 -4.71 -2.12
CA GLY A 166 7.45 -4.98 -1.74
C GLY A 166 8.06 -6.15 -2.50
N ILE A 167 9.29 -5.98 -2.98
CA ILE A 167 10.09 -7.10 -3.49
C ILE A 167 11.55 -6.90 -3.07
N SER A 168 12.17 -8.00 -2.64
CA SER A 168 13.54 -8.04 -2.15
C SER A 168 14.15 -9.42 -2.38
N CYS A 169 15.44 -9.57 -2.09
CA CYS A 169 16.08 -10.87 -2.10
C CYS A 169 17.07 -11.02 -0.94
N ARG A 170 17.24 -12.27 -0.50
CA ARG A 170 18.15 -12.65 0.56
C ARG A 170 18.40 -14.16 0.54
N ASP A 171 19.63 -14.57 0.77
CA ASP A 171 20.03 -15.96 0.98
C ASP A 171 19.61 -16.88 -0.18
N GLY A 172 19.72 -16.39 -1.43
CA GLY A 172 19.38 -17.13 -2.64
C GLY A 172 17.88 -17.19 -2.96
N TYR A 173 17.06 -16.40 -2.27
CA TYR A 173 15.61 -16.33 -2.49
C TYR A 173 15.15 -14.93 -2.91
N ILE A 174 14.15 -14.88 -3.78
CA ILE A 174 13.33 -13.70 -4.04
C ILE A 174 12.15 -13.73 -3.06
N TYR A 175 11.81 -12.60 -2.45
CA TYR A 175 10.68 -12.44 -1.53
C TYR A 175 9.78 -11.31 -2.01
N TRP A 176 8.46 -11.51 -1.94
CA TRP A 176 7.49 -10.47 -2.25
C TRP A 176 6.26 -10.59 -1.34
N GLY A 177 5.60 -9.46 -1.07
CA GLY A 177 4.27 -9.46 -0.46
C GLY A 177 3.22 -9.82 -1.50
N GLN A 178 2.29 -10.69 -1.15
CA GLN A 178 1.16 -11.09 -1.99
C GLN A 178 -0.11 -10.75 -1.22
N GLY A 179 -0.74 -9.61 -1.56
CA GLY A 179 -1.96 -9.16 -0.91
C GLY A 179 -3.14 -10.13 -1.05
N PHE A 180 -4.10 -10.04 -0.14
CA PHE A 180 -5.36 -10.77 -0.26
C PHE A 180 -6.25 -10.17 -1.37
N PRO A 181 -6.99 -11.00 -2.12
CA PRO A 181 -7.99 -10.48 -3.03
C PRO A 181 -9.07 -9.62 -2.38
N SER A 182 -9.40 -9.86 -1.10
CA SER A 182 -10.46 -9.15 -0.38
C SER A 182 -10.01 -8.18 0.72
N ASN A 183 -10.84 -7.16 0.97
CA ASN A 183 -10.63 -6.17 2.04
C ASN A 183 -10.56 -6.78 3.46
N SER A 184 -11.49 -7.65 3.83
CA SER A 184 -11.71 -8.08 5.22
C SER A 184 -11.90 -9.60 5.39
N GLY A 185 -11.41 -10.36 4.42
CA GLY A 185 -11.62 -11.81 4.34
C GLY A 185 -12.95 -12.19 3.70
N PHE A 186 -13.61 -11.28 2.97
CA PHE A 186 -14.92 -11.48 2.34
C PHE A 186 -14.89 -10.92 0.93
N ALA A 187 -14.99 -11.80 -0.07
CA ALA A 187 -14.92 -11.44 -1.48
C ALA A 187 -16.24 -10.84 -2.01
N ASP A 188 -16.73 -9.74 -1.43
CA ASP A 188 -17.91 -9.00 -1.94
C ASP A 188 -17.51 -7.92 -2.96
N PRO A 189 -18.48 -7.33 -3.72
CA PRO A 189 -18.20 -6.35 -4.76
C PRO A 189 -17.76 -4.97 -4.25
N ASP A 190 -17.44 -4.82 -2.97
CA ASP A 190 -17.01 -3.56 -2.34
C ASP A 190 -15.49 -3.31 -2.46
N ASN A 191 -14.84 -3.94 -3.44
CA ASN A 191 -13.40 -3.78 -3.70
C ASN A 191 -13.17 -2.84 -4.88
N HIS A 192 -12.17 -1.97 -4.77
CA HIS A 192 -11.80 -1.02 -5.81
C HIS A 192 -11.21 -1.77 -7.01
N GLY A 193 -12.02 -2.01 -8.04
CA GLY A 193 -11.50 -2.39 -9.35
C GLY A 193 -11.25 -3.89 -9.55
N TRP A 194 -12.31 -4.70 -9.45
CA TRP A 194 -12.29 -6.01 -10.08
C TRP A 194 -11.93 -5.87 -11.56
N THR A 195 -10.76 -6.39 -11.93
CA THR A 195 -10.36 -6.46 -13.33
C THR A 195 -11.37 -7.33 -14.09
N ALA A 196 -11.61 -7.05 -15.37
CA ALA A 196 -12.39 -7.96 -16.23
C ALA A 196 -11.72 -9.34 -16.43
N GLU A 197 -10.51 -9.52 -15.89
CA GLU A 197 -9.78 -10.78 -15.86
C GLU A 197 -10.26 -11.67 -14.72
N ILE A 198 -10.47 -12.95 -15.03
CA ILE A 198 -10.84 -13.99 -14.08
C ILE A 198 -9.57 -14.36 -13.32
N ASP A 199 -9.53 -14.16 -12.01
CA ASP A 199 -8.38 -14.66 -11.24
C ASP A 199 -8.35 -16.19 -11.28
N PRO A 200 -7.16 -16.79 -11.49
CA PRO A 200 -7.02 -18.23 -11.64
C PRO A 200 -7.58 -19.04 -10.46
N PHE A 201 -7.74 -18.42 -9.29
CA PHE A 201 -8.29 -19.01 -8.07
C PHE A 201 -9.78 -18.72 -7.86
N TRP A 202 -10.48 -18.13 -8.83
CA TRP A 202 -11.93 -18.01 -8.78
C TRP A 202 -12.59 -19.39 -8.77
N GLU A 203 -13.37 -19.67 -7.73
CA GLU A 203 -14.06 -20.93 -7.58
C GLU A 203 -15.49 -20.87 -8.10
N LYS A 204 -16.00 -22.04 -8.50
CA LYS A 204 -17.41 -22.21 -8.84
C LYS A 204 -18.22 -22.30 -7.56
N HIS A 205 -19.39 -21.67 -7.57
CA HIS A 205 -20.41 -21.88 -6.56
C HIS A 205 -20.89 -23.34 -6.56
N GLY A 206 -21.52 -23.76 -5.47
CA GLY A 206 -22.31 -24.99 -5.46
C GLY A 206 -23.52 -24.93 -6.40
N ASP A 207 -23.94 -23.72 -6.80
CA ASP A 207 -24.97 -23.49 -7.82
C ASP A 207 -24.30 -23.19 -9.19
N PRO A 208 -24.45 -24.07 -10.19
CA PRO A 208 -23.85 -23.90 -11.51
C PRO A 208 -24.45 -22.74 -12.32
N ALA A 209 -25.57 -22.15 -11.90
CA ALA A 209 -26.18 -20.99 -12.54
C ALA A 209 -25.50 -19.65 -12.16
N LEU A 210 -24.66 -19.65 -11.11
CA LEU A 210 -23.94 -18.45 -10.67
C LEU A 210 -22.57 -18.33 -11.37
N PRO A 211 -22.14 -17.12 -11.76
CA PRO A 211 -20.80 -16.89 -12.30
C PRO A 211 -19.76 -17.23 -11.23
N LYS A 212 -18.55 -17.66 -11.62
CA LYS A 212 -17.46 -17.82 -10.66
C LYS A 212 -17.20 -16.51 -9.93
N THR A 213 -16.88 -16.58 -8.65
CA THR A 213 -16.47 -15.41 -7.85
C THR A 213 -15.12 -15.67 -7.20
N ALA A 214 -14.38 -14.60 -6.90
CA ALA A 214 -13.11 -14.75 -6.20
C ALA A 214 -13.35 -15.31 -4.80
N ARG A 215 -12.32 -15.97 -4.30
CA ARG A 215 -12.13 -16.25 -2.88
C ARG A 215 -10.73 -15.84 -2.49
N ASP A 216 -10.46 -15.79 -1.21
CA ASP A 216 -9.11 -15.55 -0.71
C ASP A 216 -8.35 -16.88 -0.61
N PRO A 217 -7.29 -17.11 -1.42
CA PRO A 217 -6.49 -18.32 -1.30
C PRO A 217 -5.64 -18.28 -0.04
N VAL A 218 -5.82 -19.25 0.84
CA VAL A 218 -5.23 -19.26 2.19
C VAL A 218 -3.90 -19.99 2.23
N CYS A 219 -2.97 -19.50 3.04
CA CYS A 219 -1.63 -20.07 3.20
C CYS A 219 -1.54 -21.20 4.23
N ARG A 220 -2.63 -21.44 4.97
CA ARG A 220 -2.75 -22.47 6.00
C ARG A 220 -4.16 -23.04 5.99
N ASP A 221 -4.34 -24.25 6.52
CA ASP A 221 -5.67 -24.80 6.70
C ASP A 221 -6.45 -23.91 7.67
N ILE A 222 -7.65 -23.50 7.26
CA ILE A 222 -8.55 -22.67 8.04
C ILE A 222 -9.81 -23.46 8.38
N VAL A 223 -10.08 -23.66 9.67
CA VAL A 223 -11.32 -24.26 10.16
C VAL A 223 -12.32 -23.16 10.47
N HIS A 224 -13.51 -23.24 9.89
CA HIS A 224 -14.53 -22.21 10.00
C HIS A 224 -15.50 -22.48 11.15
N THR A 225 -15.89 -21.44 11.87
CA THR A 225 -16.92 -21.50 12.93
C THR A 225 -18.34 -21.75 12.40
N GLY A 226 -18.56 -21.61 11.08
CA GLY A 226 -19.88 -21.60 10.44
C GLY A 226 -20.64 -20.28 10.51
N LEU A 227 -20.03 -19.21 11.05
CA LEU A 227 -20.60 -17.88 10.97
C LEU A 227 -20.58 -17.35 9.53
N ASN A 228 -21.56 -16.52 9.17
CA ASN A 228 -21.69 -15.97 7.83
C ASN A 228 -22.06 -14.49 7.88
N VAL A 229 -21.69 -13.74 6.85
CA VAL A 229 -22.12 -12.36 6.62
C VAL A 229 -23.23 -12.37 5.58
N ARG A 230 -24.26 -11.54 5.79
CA ARG A 230 -25.34 -11.36 4.82
C ARG A 230 -25.07 -10.12 3.96
N SER A 231 -25.00 -10.30 2.65
CA SER A 231 -24.92 -9.20 1.70
C SER A 231 -26.26 -8.47 1.55
N THR A 232 -26.24 -7.25 1.01
CA THR A 232 -27.44 -6.43 0.76
C THR A 232 -28.46 -7.10 -0.16
N ASP A 233 -28.02 -7.94 -1.09
CA ASP A 233 -28.86 -8.79 -1.95
C ASP A 233 -29.40 -10.06 -1.26
N GLY A 234 -29.08 -10.26 0.02
CA GLY A 234 -29.60 -11.33 0.87
C GLY A 234 -28.78 -12.62 0.89
N ARG A 235 -27.72 -12.76 0.09
CA ARG A 235 -26.86 -13.96 0.09
C ARG A 235 -26.05 -14.06 1.39
N LEU A 236 -25.68 -15.29 1.76
CA LEU A 236 -24.81 -15.57 2.91
C LEU A 236 -23.43 -16.00 2.42
N THR A 237 -22.39 -15.38 2.97
CA THR A 237 -20.99 -15.63 2.62
C THR A 237 -20.21 -15.98 3.88
N GLY A 238 -19.42 -17.05 3.84
CA GLY A 238 -18.42 -17.35 4.86
C GLY A 238 -17.11 -16.61 4.60
N ALA A 239 -16.29 -16.42 5.64
CA ALA A 239 -14.98 -15.81 5.48
C ALA A 239 -14.09 -16.66 4.56
N LEU A 240 -13.34 -15.99 3.69
CA LEU A 240 -12.37 -16.56 2.75
C LEU A 240 -13.01 -17.49 1.69
N LEU A 241 -14.35 -17.51 1.60
CA LEU A 241 -15.11 -18.27 0.61
C LEU A 241 -15.60 -17.37 -0.54
N PRO A 242 -15.98 -17.98 -1.68
CA PRO A 242 -16.60 -17.25 -2.77
C PRO A 242 -17.90 -16.55 -2.34
N ALA A 243 -18.21 -15.40 -2.93
CA ALA A 243 -19.35 -14.59 -2.55
C ALA A 243 -20.68 -15.35 -2.61
N GLY A 244 -21.44 -15.44 -1.52
CA GLY A 244 -22.71 -16.18 -1.47
C GLY A 244 -22.54 -17.68 -1.23
N VAL A 245 -21.33 -18.15 -0.91
CA VAL A 245 -21.10 -19.50 -0.40
C VAL A 245 -21.07 -19.44 1.13
N PRO A 246 -22.09 -19.99 1.83
CA PRO A 246 -22.09 -20.00 3.28
C PRO A 246 -21.15 -21.06 3.84
N ALA A 247 -20.40 -20.70 4.86
CA ALA A 247 -19.62 -21.64 5.66
C ALA A 247 -20.51 -22.50 6.56
N LYS A 248 -20.00 -23.69 6.90
CA LYS A 248 -20.56 -24.61 7.89
C LYS A 248 -19.59 -24.77 9.07
N PRO A 249 -20.07 -25.02 10.30
CA PRO A 249 -19.18 -25.33 11.42
C PRO A 249 -18.25 -26.50 11.10
N GLY A 250 -16.95 -26.33 11.36
CA GLY A 250 -15.93 -27.34 11.06
C GLY A 250 -15.53 -27.46 9.60
N MET A 251 -16.11 -26.64 8.70
CA MET A 251 -15.67 -26.56 7.31
C MET A 251 -14.20 -26.15 7.26
N THR A 252 -13.38 -26.89 6.52
CA THR A 252 -11.95 -26.58 6.36
C THR A 252 -11.68 -26.05 4.96
N ILE A 253 -11.09 -24.85 4.86
CA ILE A 253 -10.48 -24.33 3.64
C ILE A 253 -9.02 -24.79 3.65
N LYS A 254 -8.59 -25.48 2.60
CA LYS A 254 -7.24 -26.04 2.52
C LYS A 254 -6.22 -24.99 2.11
N ALA A 255 -5.04 -25.07 2.73
CA ALA A 255 -3.87 -24.31 2.34
C ALA A 255 -3.51 -24.58 0.87
N GLN A 256 -3.04 -23.54 0.18
CA GLN A 256 -2.49 -23.66 -1.15
C GLN A 256 -1.33 -22.68 -1.36
N VAL A 257 -0.57 -22.88 -2.43
CA VAL A 257 0.51 -22.00 -2.88
C VAL A 257 0.36 -21.79 -4.38
N PRO A 258 0.39 -20.54 -4.88
CA PRO A 258 0.46 -19.27 -4.14
C PRO A 258 -0.83 -18.95 -3.34
N CYS A 259 -0.70 -18.05 -2.36
CA CYS A 259 -1.77 -17.63 -1.46
C CYS A 259 -1.65 -16.13 -1.12
N GLY A 260 -2.78 -15.52 -0.73
CA GLY A 260 -2.87 -14.11 -0.35
C GLY A 260 -2.49 -13.86 1.11
N GLY A 261 -2.28 -12.58 1.44
CA GLY A 261 -1.89 -12.11 2.77
C GLY A 261 -0.58 -12.68 3.26
N SER A 262 0.41 -12.78 2.37
CA SER A 262 1.64 -13.52 2.63
C SER A 262 2.88 -12.82 2.15
N VAL A 263 4.02 -13.16 2.76
CA VAL A 263 5.32 -12.99 2.12
C VAL A 263 5.63 -14.30 1.43
N MET A 264 5.49 -14.32 0.12
CA MET A 264 5.89 -15.44 -0.73
C MET A 264 7.39 -15.39 -1.01
N ARG A 265 7.99 -16.55 -1.28
CA ARG A 265 9.37 -16.63 -1.75
C ARG A 265 9.59 -17.75 -2.75
N VAL A 266 10.64 -17.63 -3.55
CA VAL A 266 11.14 -18.70 -4.44
C VAL A 266 12.66 -18.65 -4.50
N LYS A 267 13.32 -19.80 -4.57
CA LYS A 267 14.78 -19.83 -4.76
C LYS A 267 15.12 -19.36 -6.16
N ILE A 268 16.16 -18.54 -6.27
CA ILE A 268 16.65 -18.01 -7.55
C ILE A 268 17.11 -19.14 -8.49
N ASP A 269 17.70 -20.21 -7.94
CA ASP A 269 18.19 -21.37 -8.71
C ASP A 269 17.07 -22.30 -9.23
N LYS A 270 15.82 -22.04 -8.87
CA LYS A 270 14.64 -22.79 -9.35
C LYS A 270 14.03 -22.24 -10.64
N GLN A 271 14.62 -21.19 -11.22
CA GLN A 271 14.17 -20.68 -12.51
C GLN A 271 14.31 -21.77 -13.58
N GLY A 272 13.21 -22.10 -14.26
CA GLY A 272 13.20 -23.07 -15.34
C GLY A 272 14.04 -22.64 -16.54
N PRO A 273 14.35 -23.56 -17.47
CA PRO A 273 15.08 -23.24 -18.69
C PRO A 273 14.34 -22.27 -19.62
N ASP A 274 13.02 -22.16 -19.46
CA ASP A 274 12.15 -21.17 -20.11
C ASP A 274 12.18 -19.78 -19.45
N GLY A 275 12.92 -19.63 -18.35
CA GLY A 275 12.99 -18.40 -17.56
C GLY A 275 11.84 -18.24 -16.56
N MET A 276 10.95 -19.23 -16.43
CA MET A 276 9.78 -19.15 -15.54
C MET A 276 10.03 -19.84 -14.20
N TYR A 277 9.51 -19.27 -13.12
CA TYR A 277 9.37 -19.98 -11.85
C TYR A 277 8.01 -20.66 -11.78
N LYS A 278 7.99 -21.90 -11.32
CA LYS A 278 6.77 -22.68 -11.14
C LYS A 278 6.18 -22.47 -9.76
N HIS A 279 4.85 -22.59 -9.66
CA HIS A 279 4.15 -22.47 -8.37
C HIS A 279 4.59 -23.54 -7.37
N GLU A 280 4.91 -24.77 -7.82
CA GLU A 280 5.38 -25.85 -6.95
C GLU A 280 6.74 -25.58 -6.28
N ASP A 281 7.53 -24.64 -6.80
CA ASP A 281 8.82 -24.24 -6.23
C ASP A 281 8.69 -23.04 -5.28
N MET A 282 7.49 -22.45 -5.16
CA MET A 282 7.23 -21.32 -4.27
C MET A 282 6.97 -21.80 -2.84
N GLU A 283 7.33 -20.94 -1.88
CA GLU A 283 7.14 -21.20 -0.46
C GLU A 283 6.49 -19.98 0.21
N VAL A 284 5.65 -20.23 1.22
CA VAL A 284 5.19 -19.18 2.15
C VAL A 284 6.27 -18.94 3.18
N TYR A 285 6.77 -17.71 3.29
CA TYR A 285 7.71 -17.31 4.34
C TYR A 285 6.99 -16.89 5.61
N ALA A 286 6.00 -15.99 5.49
CA ALA A 286 5.13 -15.55 6.57
C ALA A 286 3.74 -15.24 6.00
N MET A 287 2.71 -15.18 6.87
CA MET A 287 1.30 -15.13 6.43
C MET A 287 0.40 -14.41 7.42
N GLY A 288 -0.89 -14.29 7.10
CA GLY A 288 -1.88 -13.67 7.97
C GLY A 288 -1.83 -12.15 7.96
N PHE A 289 -1.26 -11.56 6.91
CA PHE A 289 -1.29 -10.13 6.63
C PHE A 289 -2.50 -9.80 5.73
N ARG A 290 -2.78 -8.51 5.47
CA ARG A 290 -3.85 -8.07 4.55
C ARG A 290 -3.30 -7.61 3.20
N ASN A 291 -2.68 -6.44 3.19
CA ASN A 291 -2.20 -5.71 2.01
C ASN A 291 -0.77 -5.22 2.28
N GLN A 292 0.22 -6.06 1.98
CA GLN A 292 1.60 -5.75 2.26
C GLN A 292 2.11 -4.79 1.17
N SER A 293 2.68 -3.66 1.55
CA SER A 293 3.21 -2.67 0.60
C SER A 293 4.74 -2.64 0.56
N GLY A 294 5.40 -3.02 1.66
CA GLY A 294 6.85 -3.00 1.81
C GLY A 294 7.37 -4.26 2.48
N VAL A 295 8.44 -4.84 1.92
CA VAL A 295 9.08 -6.09 2.37
C VAL A 295 10.60 -5.90 2.30
N LYS A 296 11.27 -5.73 3.45
CA LYS A 296 12.72 -5.45 3.50
C LYS A 296 13.44 -6.15 4.64
N PHE A 297 14.47 -6.92 4.31
CA PHE A 297 15.38 -7.49 5.31
C PHE A 297 16.26 -6.43 5.95
N GLY A 298 16.59 -6.63 7.23
CA GLY A 298 17.55 -5.78 7.91
C GLY A 298 18.93 -5.78 7.21
N PRO A 299 19.71 -4.70 7.38
CA PRO A 299 21.05 -4.62 6.81
C PRO A 299 21.96 -5.72 7.35
N LYS A 300 22.90 -6.23 6.54
CA LYS A 300 23.92 -7.18 7.01
C LYS A 300 24.74 -6.57 8.15
N GLY A 301 25.02 -7.36 9.19
CA GLY A 301 25.72 -6.91 10.40
C GLY A 301 24.88 -6.08 11.38
N SER A 302 23.62 -5.78 11.06
CA SER A 302 22.68 -5.17 12.02
C SER A 302 22.09 -6.23 12.96
N ARG A 303 21.55 -5.82 14.11
CA ARG A 303 20.81 -6.76 14.98
C ARG A 303 19.53 -7.31 14.31
N PHE A 304 19.07 -6.66 13.24
CA PHE A 304 17.92 -7.05 12.44
C PHE A 304 18.31 -7.80 11.16
N GLU A 305 19.56 -8.21 10.98
CA GLU A 305 20.04 -8.86 9.75
C GLU A 305 19.16 -10.05 9.31
N LYS A 306 18.66 -10.82 10.28
CA LYS A 306 17.80 -11.99 10.05
C LYS A 306 16.30 -11.67 10.10
N ALA A 307 15.95 -10.42 10.38
CA ALA A 307 14.58 -9.98 10.48
C ALA A 307 14.11 -9.36 9.15
N LEU A 308 12.87 -9.63 8.82
CA LEU A 308 12.15 -9.06 7.69
C LEU A 308 11.12 -8.05 8.22
N ALA A 309 11.28 -6.79 7.84
CA ALA A 309 10.27 -5.78 8.06
C ALA A 309 9.18 -5.88 6.99
N VAL A 310 7.93 -5.84 7.42
CA VAL A 310 6.75 -5.87 6.53
C VAL A 310 5.83 -4.73 6.92
N SER A 311 5.58 -3.78 6.01
CA SER A 311 4.48 -2.82 6.16
C SER A 311 3.21 -3.41 5.55
N ASP A 312 2.10 -3.28 6.26
CA ASP A 312 0.82 -3.92 5.92
C ASP A 312 -0.33 -2.95 6.18
N ASN A 313 -1.11 -2.66 5.15
CA ASN A 313 -2.13 -1.63 5.26
C ASN A 313 -3.32 -2.04 6.13
N GLY A 314 -3.94 -1.04 6.77
CA GLY A 314 -5.14 -1.20 7.60
C GLY A 314 -6.34 -1.74 6.83
N VAL A 315 -7.25 -2.45 7.51
CA VAL A 315 -8.56 -2.80 6.92
C VAL A 315 -9.39 -1.54 6.69
N ASN A 316 -10.08 -1.46 5.55
CA ASN A 316 -10.99 -0.35 5.23
C ASN A 316 -12.39 -0.64 5.77
N ASP A 317 -13.12 0.40 6.18
CA ASP A 317 -14.52 0.30 6.62
C ASP A 317 -15.48 0.22 5.41
N LEU A 318 -15.30 -0.84 4.63
CA LEU A 318 -16.02 -1.18 3.42
C LEU A 318 -16.42 -2.65 3.47
N GLY A 319 -17.31 -3.09 2.57
CA GLY A 319 -17.78 -4.46 2.58
C GLY A 319 -19.00 -4.66 3.47
N HIS A 320 -19.56 -5.86 3.39
CA HIS A 320 -20.57 -6.32 4.34
C HIS A 320 -19.95 -6.79 5.67
N ARG A 321 -18.64 -7.12 5.70
CA ARG A 321 -17.83 -7.20 6.93
C ARG A 321 -17.03 -5.93 7.10
N ARG A 322 -17.70 -4.93 7.66
CA ARG A 322 -17.09 -3.66 8.04
C ARG A 322 -16.18 -3.82 9.24
N ILE A 323 -14.94 -3.41 9.11
CA ILE A 323 -13.96 -3.32 10.21
C ILE A 323 -13.45 -1.88 10.19
N ALA A 324 -13.92 -1.07 11.14
CA ALA A 324 -13.52 0.33 11.24
C ALA A 324 -12.15 0.46 11.94
N ASN A 325 -11.45 1.58 11.77
CA ASN A 325 -10.24 1.90 12.53
C ASN A 325 -9.09 0.87 12.48
N GLY A 326 -9.01 0.10 11.38
CA GLY A 326 -7.84 -0.73 11.07
C GLY A 326 -6.63 0.17 10.83
N ALA A 327 -5.57 0.00 11.62
CA ALA A 327 -4.37 0.81 11.47
C ALA A 327 -3.42 0.22 10.45
N GLU A 328 -2.61 1.09 9.84
CA GLU A 328 -1.39 0.65 9.17
C GLU A 328 -0.44 0.02 10.18
N LYS A 329 0.22 -1.06 9.78
CA LYS A 329 1.03 -1.90 10.66
C LYS A 329 2.43 -2.04 10.11
N LEU A 330 3.41 -2.02 11.02
CA LEU A 330 4.76 -2.49 10.74
C LEU A 330 5.01 -3.75 11.56
N TRP A 331 5.40 -4.81 10.87
CA TRP A 331 5.73 -6.11 11.43
C TRP A 331 7.24 -6.37 11.34
N ILE A 332 7.76 -7.15 12.29
CA ILE A 332 9.12 -7.68 12.26
C ILE A 332 9.01 -9.21 12.31
N VAL A 333 9.19 -9.85 11.16
CA VAL A 333 9.20 -11.31 11.00
C VAL A 333 10.62 -11.81 11.21
N THR A 334 10.83 -12.66 12.21
CA THR A 334 12.15 -13.19 12.58
C THR A 334 12.37 -14.64 12.14
N GLU A 335 11.30 -15.35 11.77
CA GLU A 335 11.37 -16.74 11.37
C GLU A 335 10.27 -17.11 10.37
N LYS A 336 10.54 -18.14 9.56
CA LYS A 336 9.56 -18.70 8.63
C LYS A 336 8.38 -19.29 9.40
N GLY A 337 7.17 -19.07 8.90
CA GLY A 337 5.93 -19.61 9.45
C GLY A 337 5.23 -18.71 10.45
N GLN A 338 5.79 -17.53 10.77
CA GLN A 338 5.10 -16.55 11.61
C GLN A 338 3.82 -16.02 10.94
N ASP A 339 2.83 -15.75 11.78
CA ASP A 339 1.44 -15.55 11.37
C ASP A 339 0.84 -14.32 12.05
N ALA A 340 0.38 -13.36 11.25
CA ALA A 340 -0.21 -12.10 11.70
C ALA A 340 -1.73 -12.18 11.98
N GLY A 341 -2.39 -13.30 11.69
CA GLY A 341 -3.75 -13.60 12.18
C GLY A 341 -4.94 -13.02 11.39
N PHE A 342 -4.73 -12.33 10.26
CA PHE A 342 -5.82 -11.97 9.35
C PHE A 342 -6.64 -13.21 8.92
N PRO A 343 -7.96 -13.12 8.68
CA PRO A 343 -8.83 -11.93 8.72
C PRO A 343 -9.49 -11.64 10.08
N ASP A 344 -9.23 -12.44 11.11
CA ASP A 344 -9.89 -12.30 12.42
C ASP A 344 -9.09 -11.43 13.39
N LYS A 345 -7.80 -11.19 13.09
CA LYS A 345 -6.95 -10.24 13.77
C LYS A 345 -6.66 -9.04 12.86
N GLU A 346 -6.73 -7.85 13.44
CA GLU A 346 -6.29 -6.60 12.83
C GLU A 346 -5.29 -5.93 13.78
N GLY A 347 -4.01 -5.96 13.39
CA GLY A 347 -2.91 -5.47 14.21
C GLY A 347 -2.75 -6.25 15.51
N MET A 348 -2.79 -5.57 16.66
CA MET A 348 -2.63 -6.21 17.97
C MET A 348 -3.91 -6.92 18.46
N ASN A 349 -5.06 -6.69 17.83
CA ASN A 349 -6.36 -7.03 18.40
C ASN A 349 -7.18 -7.93 17.46
N PHE A 350 -8.05 -8.74 18.06
CA PHE A 350 -9.12 -9.40 17.33
C PHE A 350 -10.18 -8.40 16.91
N VAL A 351 -10.81 -8.60 15.75
CA VAL A 351 -11.76 -7.66 15.16
C VAL A 351 -13.06 -7.48 15.96
N THR A 352 -13.31 -8.36 16.95
CA THR A 352 -14.37 -8.22 17.95
C THR A 352 -14.11 -7.12 18.99
N ASN A 353 -12.90 -6.55 19.02
CA ASN A 353 -12.56 -5.45 19.93
C ASN A 353 -13.38 -4.19 19.59
N LYS A 354 -13.79 -3.44 20.63
CA LYS A 354 -14.56 -2.19 20.52
C LYS A 354 -13.93 -1.14 19.62
N ARG A 355 -12.61 -1.15 19.43
CA ARG A 355 -11.93 -0.24 18.50
C ARG A 355 -12.46 -0.35 17.07
N PHE A 356 -12.87 -1.55 16.65
CA PHE A 356 -13.22 -1.82 15.26
C PHE A 356 -14.69 -1.54 14.92
N SER A 357 -15.43 -0.85 15.80
CA SER A 357 -16.79 -0.37 15.53
C SER A 357 -16.83 1.11 15.17
N LEU A 358 -17.81 1.49 14.33
CA LEU A 358 -18.09 2.85 13.86
C LEU A 358 -18.29 3.89 14.97
N LYS A 359 -18.79 3.45 16.14
CA LYS A 359 -18.98 4.25 17.37
C LYS A 359 -18.67 3.39 18.59
N ALA A 360 -18.39 4.01 19.74
CA ALA A 360 -18.52 3.30 21.02
C ALA A 360 -19.98 2.84 21.15
N PHE A 361 -20.21 1.52 21.26
CA PHE A 361 -21.56 0.94 21.38
C PHE A 361 -22.31 1.59 22.54
N ASN A 362 -23.39 2.33 22.22
CA ASN A 362 -24.21 3.05 23.20
C ASN A 362 -25.64 2.49 23.31
N GLY A 363 -25.91 1.36 22.64
CA GLY A 363 -27.21 0.72 22.63
C GLY A 363 -28.20 1.28 21.60
N SER A 364 -27.74 2.03 20.58
CA SER A 364 -28.61 2.52 19.50
C SER A 364 -29.07 1.37 18.58
N LYS A 365 -30.28 1.47 18.03
CA LYS A 365 -30.80 0.53 17.00
C LYS A 365 -30.09 0.64 15.65
N ILE A 366 -29.24 1.66 15.46
CA ILE A 366 -28.44 1.90 14.25
C ILE A 366 -27.01 1.35 14.43
N ASP A 367 -26.61 1.04 15.67
CA ASP A 367 -25.29 0.47 15.95
C ASP A 367 -25.26 -0.97 15.42
N THR A 368 -24.32 -1.26 14.52
CA THR A 368 -24.09 -2.61 14.01
C THR A 368 -23.40 -3.46 15.09
N PRO A 369 -23.66 -4.79 15.14
CA PRO A 369 -22.94 -5.69 16.04
C PRO A 369 -21.45 -5.69 15.70
N TYR A 370 -20.60 -5.91 16.72
CA TYR A 370 -19.15 -6.04 16.53
C TYR A 370 -18.82 -7.11 15.48
N PRO A 371 -17.77 -6.92 14.65
CA PRO A 371 -17.34 -7.94 13.71
C PRO A 371 -17.06 -9.25 14.44
N ASN A 372 -17.66 -10.35 13.98
CA ASN A 372 -17.45 -11.66 14.60
C ASN A 372 -16.10 -12.28 14.19
N LEU A 373 -15.67 -13.28 14.93
CA LEU A 373 -14.56 -14.16 14.56
C LEU A 373 -15.11 -15.37 13.79
N TYR A 374 -14.66 -15.51 12.55
CA TYR A 374 -15.20 -16.49 11.61
C TYR A 374 -14.35 -17.77 11.56
N ILE A 375 -13.14 -17.75 12.12
CA ILE A 375 -12.18 -18.86 12.13
C ILE A 375 -12.04 -19.42 13.54
N GLY A 376 -11.97 -20.75 13.65
CA GLY A 376 -11.81 -21.49 14.90
C GLY A 376 -12.92 -22.51 15.17
N ASP A 377 -12.75 -23.28 16.24
CA ASP A 377 -13.62 -24.41 16.59
C ASP A 377 -14.97 -23.98 17.18
N LYS A 378 -15.05 -22.75 17.71
CA LYS A 378 -16.25 -22.10 18.30
C LYS A 378 -16.12 -20.57 18.15
N PRO A 379 -17.22 -19.79 18.21
CA PRO A 379 -17.12 -18.34 18.32
C PRO A 379 -16.27 -17.98 19.55
N TRP A 380 -15.08 -17.42 19.34
CA TRP A 380 -14.20 -17.02 20.43
C TRP A 380 -14.69 -15.69 21.01
N VAL A 381 -14.92 -15.68 22.31
CA VAL A 381 -15.22 -14.47 23.08
C VAL A 381 -13.92 -14.09 23.79
N PRO A 382 -13.30 -12.94 23.49
CA PRO A 382 -12.08 -12.53 24.16
C PRO A 382 -12.30 -12.41 25.67
N GLU A 383 -11.45 -13.09 26.46
CA GLU A 383 -11.21 -12.63 27.83
C GLU A 383 -10.33 -11.38 27.75
N MET A 384 -10.89 -10.23 28.13
CA MET A 384 -10.18 -8.95 28.10
C MET A 384 -9.03 -8.98 29.11
N PRO A 385 -7.79 -8.61 28.73
CA PRO A 385 -6.70 -8.50 29.69
C PRO A 385 -7.01 -7.42 30.75
N PRO A 386 -6.53 -7.56 31.99
CA PRO A 386 -6.84 -6.66 33.10
C PRO A 386 -6.26 -5.24 32.95
N TYR A 387 -5.34 -5.02 32.00
CA TYR A 387 -4.66 -3.74 31.82
C TYR A 387 -5.21 -2.96 30.63
N ARG A 388 -5.67 -1.74 30.90
CA ARG A 388 -5.96 -0.71 29.89
C ARG A 388 -4.75 0.22 29.78
N PHE A 389 -4.10 0.27 28.64
CA PHE A 389 -3.25 1.41 28.32
C PHE A 389 -4.15 2.58 27.91
N PRO A 390 -3.89 3.82 28.37
CA PRO A 390 -4.58 5.00 27.86
C PRO A 390 -4.45 5.06 26.33
N PRO A 391 -5.54 5.32 25.59
CA PRO A 391 -5.45 5.69 24.19
C PRO A 391 -4.70 7.02 24.06
N HIS A 392 -3.66 7.04 23.23
CA HIS A 392 -3.13 8.22 22.54
C HIS A 392 -2.48 9.33 23.38
N VAL A 393 -1.14 9.36 23.35
CA VAL A 393 -0.35 10.58 23.52
C VAL A 393 0.78 10.52 22.47
N GLU A 394 1.03 11.63 21.76
CA GLU A 394 2.04 11.74 20.70
C GLU A 394 3.43 11.21 21.13
N GLY A 395 4.14 10.58 20.18
CA GLY A 395 5.60 10.42 20.25
C GLY A 395 6.15 9.15 20.92
N ILE A 396 5.33 8.27 21.51
CA ILE A 396 5.78 6.96 22.02
C ILE A 396 4.70 5.91 21.74
N ARG A 397 4.86 5.15 20.65
CA ARG A 397 4.03 3.96 20.38
C ARG A 397 4.89 2.88 19.77
N GLY A 398 5.24 1.92 20.60
CA GLY A 398 6.05 0.79 20.22
C GLY A 398 5.97 -0.27 21.28
N VAL A 399 5.50 -1.45 20.90
CA VAL A 399 5.53 -2.59 21.82
C VAL A 399 6.97 -3.12 21.83
N PRO A 400 7.56 -3.42 23.00
CA PRO A 400 8.81 -4.16 23.09
C PRO A 400 8.84 -5.33 22.11
N LEU A 401 9.94 -5.55 21.38
CA LEU A 401 10.12 -6.75 20.53
C LEU A 401 9.83 -8.05 21.32
N ILE A 402 10.14 -8.06 22.62
CA ILE A 402 9.86 -9.19 23.50
C ILE A 402 8.36 -9.40 23.78
N VAL A 403 7.49 -8.41 23.53
CA VAL A 403 6.01 -8.45 23.61
C VAL A 403 5.35 -8.50 22.22
N ALA A 404 6.12 -8.23 21.15
CA ALA A 404 5.69 -8.53 19.78
C ALA A 404 5.61 -10.05 19.49
N ASN A 405 6.28 -10.87 20.33
CA ASN A 405 6.45 -12.31 20.13
C ASN A 405 5.97 -13.28 21.26
N PRO A 406 5.37 -12.89 22.40
CA PRO A 406 4.71 -13.82 23.31
C PRO A 406 3.20 -13.64 23.17
N ASN A 407 2.59 -14.35 22.24
CA ASN A 407 1.13 -14.41 22.18
C ASN A 407 0.68 -15.83 22.54
N PRO A 408 -0.19 -16.03 23.55
CA PRO A 408 -0.71 -17.35 23.93
C PRO A 408 -1.46 -18.07 22.79
N SER A 409 -1.82 -17.37 21.70
CA SER A 409 -2.50 -17.96 20.54
C SER A 409 -1.59 -18.29 19.34
N GLY A 410 -0.27 -18.05 19.42
CA GLY A 410 0.68 -18.34 18.34
C GLY A 410 0.79 -17.29 17.22
N TYR A 411 0.05 -16.16 17.28
CA TYR A 411 0.15 -15.07 16.29
C TYR A 411 1.17 -14.01 16.70
N ILE A 412 1.96 -13.49 15.75
CA ILE A 412 2.82 -12.32 15.97
C ILE A 412 1.99 -11.05 16.15
N ASN A 413 2.58 -10.01 16.77
CA ASN A 413 2.03 -8.66 16.88
C ASN A 413 2.88 -7.66 16.09
N PRO A 414 2.28 -6.57 15.58
CA PRO A 414 3.06 -5.52 14.93
C PRO A 414 3.93 -4.78 15.96
N VAL A 415 5.09 -4.31 15.53
CA VAL A 415 5.98 -3.48 16.37
C VAL A 415 5.50 -2.02 16.44
N LEU A 416 4.73 -1.59 15.44
CA LEU A 416 4.12 -0.26 15.36
C LEU A 416 2.75 -0.37 14.68
N GLU A 417 1.76 0.33 15.26
CA GLU A 417 0.52 0.71 14.58
C GLU A 417 0.54 2.24 14.42
N TRP A 418 0.41 2.72 13.18
CA TRP A 418 0.50 4.14 12.85
C TRP A 418 -0.85 4.85 13.07
N ASP A 419 -1.64 4.93 12.01
CA ASP A 419 -2.91 5.63 11.93
C ASP A 419 -3.84 4.81 11.02
N THR A 420 -5.11 5.19 10.94
CA THR A 420 -6.12 4.48 10.17
C THR A 420 -6.31 5.13 8.81
N ASN A 421 -6.43 4.30 7.75
CA ASN A 421 -6.67 4.79 6.38
C ASN A 421 -5.59 5.79 5.92
N ASN A 422 -4.33 5.56 6.32
CA ASN A 422 -3.22 6.47 6.04
C ASN A 422 -1.99 5.66 5.65
N PRO A 423 -1.98 5.06 4.44
CA PRO A 423 -1.10 3.97 4.06
C PRO A 423 0.37 4.21 4.40
N MET A 424 0.95 3.23 5.11
CA MET A 424 2.38 3.09 5.30
C MET A 424 2.89 2.16 4.21
N ASP A 425 3.28 2.72 3.07
CA ASP A 425 3.58 1.92 1.90
C ASP A 425 5.03 1.44 1.88
N GLY A 426 5.89 2.10 1.11
CA GLY A 426 7.28 1.71 1.00
C GLY A 426 8.08 2.00 2.28
N ILE A 427 8.96 1.05 2.62
CA ILE A 427 9.85 1.13 3.78
C ILE A 427 11.29 0.84 3.35
N ALA A 428 12.24 1.44 4.08
CA ALA A 428 13.65 1.11 3.97
C ALA A 428 14.35 1.14 5.32
N TRP A 429 15.30 0.23 5.50
CA TRP A 429 16.22 0.29 6.63
C TRP A 429 17.24 1.40 6.41
N GLY A 430 17.50 2.19 7.44
CA GLY A 430 18.51 3.22 7.46
C GLY A 430 19.94 2.66 7.39
N ASP A 431 20.83 3.49 6.85
CA ASP A 431 22.26 3.24 6.82
C ASP A 431 22.98 4.02 7.93
N GLU A 432 24.00 3.42 8.55
CA GLU A 432 24.81 4.10 9.57
C GLU A 432 25.52 5.34 9.01
N ARG A 433 25.91 5.32 7.72
CA ARG A 433 26.47 6.47 7.01
C ARG A 433 25.48 7.62 6.84
N TYR A 434 24.17 7.35 6.98
CA TYR A 434 23.09 8.34 6.98
C TYR A 434 22.80 8.88 8.38
N GLY A 435 23.53 8.45 9.40
CA GLY A 435 23.25 8.75 10.81
C GLY A 435 22.04 7.99 11.37
N ALA A 436 21.65 6.87 10.75
CA ALA A 436 20.46 6.11 11.11
C ALA A 436 20.72 4.59 11.07
N LYS A 437 21.30 4.05 12.14
CA LYS A 437 21.49 2.60 12.33
C LYS A 437 20.23 1.96 12.93
N ASP A 438 19.93 0.72 12.56
CA ASP A 438 18.83 -0.06 13.13
C ASP A 438 17.50 0.71 13.17
N THR A 439 17.24 1.48 12.12
CA THR A 439 16.11 2.42 12.02
C THR A 439 15.37 2.11 10.73
N ILE A 440 14.04 2.23 10.74
CA ILE A 440 13.22 2.13 9.52
C ILE A 440 12.72 3.52 9.15
N PHE A 441 12.76 3.84 7.87
CA PHE A 441 12.03 4.96 7.28
C PHE A 441 10.82 4.41 6.54
N ALA A 442 9.68 5.04 6.73
CA ALA A 442 8.43 4.63 6.09
C ALA A 442 7.75 5.82 5.42
N ALA A 443 7.35 5.64 4.17
CA ALA A 443 6.58 6.60 3.40
C ALA A 443 5.10 6.53 3.80
N ILE A 444 4.51 7.68 4.12
CA ILE A 444 3.12 7.84 4.54
C ILE A 444 2.35 8.52 3.40
N PHE A 445 1.58 7.73 2.67
CA PHE A 445 0.91 8.19 1.44
C PHE A 445 -0.16 9.23 1.73
N GLY A 446 -0.99 8.99 2.75
CA GLY A 446 -2.14 9.81 3.06
C GLY A 446 -3.49 9.19 2.72
N ILE A 447 -4.56 9.83 3.18
CA ILE A 447 -5.93 9.29 3.11
C ILE A 447 -6.42 9.16 1.66
N ILE A 448 -6.94 7.99 1.30
CA ILE A 448 -7.52 7.71 -0.03
C ILE A 448 -8.94 7.14 -0.01
N ASP A 449 -9.44 6.69 1.15
CA ASP A 449 -10.76 6.03 1.25
C ASP A 449 -11.70 6.74 2.24
N ASN A 450 -12.96 6.30 2.28
CA ASN A 450 -14.07 6.80 3.11
C ASN A 450 -14.01 6.35 4.59
N GLY A 451 -12.87 5.82 5.05
CA GLY A 451 -12.70 5.39 6.44
C GLY A 451 -12.67 6.57 7.42
N PRO A 452 -12.88 6.33 8.73
CA PRO A 452 -12.81 7.39 9.74
C PRO A 452 -11.49 8.15 9.60
N GLU A 453 -11.61 9.47 9.45
CA GLU A 453 -10.47 10.34 9.20
C GLU A 453 -9.50 10.33 10.38
N SER A 454 -8.20 10.44 10.07
CA SER A 454 -7.20 10.82 11.05
C SER A 454 -7.66 12.10 11.77
N LEU A 455 -7.62 12.10 13.11
CA LEU A 455 -7.99 13.27 13.90
C LEU A 455 -7.13 14.51 13.57
N VAL A 456 -5.93 14.31 13.01
CA VAL A 456 -5.04 15.37 12.53
C VAL A 456 -4.35 14.89 11.24
N PRO A 457 -4.70 15.43 10.06
CA PRO A 457 -4.09 15.01 8.79
C PRO A 457 -2.64 15.52 8.71
N THR A 458 -1.69 14.66 9.07
CA THR A 458 -0.24 14.95 9.12
C THR A 458 0.55 14.36 7.94
N TRP A 459 -0.16 13.89 6.93
CA TRP A 459 0.35 13.33 5.68
C TRP A 459 0.38 14.40 4.58
N PRO A 460 1.14 14.18 3.49
CA PRO A 460 2.14 13.13 3.31
C PRO A 460 3.37 13.36 4.21
N ALA A 461 4.08 12.29 4.52
CA ALA A 461 5.29 12.37 5.33
C ALA A 461 6.21 11.15 5.14
N VAL A 462 7.49 11.30 5.49
CA VAL A 462 8.34 10.16 5.83
C VAL A 462 8.51 10.15 7.34
N ILE A 463 8.22 9.01 7.97
CA ILE A 463 8.47 8.82 9.40
C ILE A 463 9.75 8.00 9.61
N ARG A 464 10.47 8.34 10.67
CA ARG A 464 11.61 7.58 11.19
C ARG A 464 11.15 6.75 12.37
N ILE A 465 11.46 5.46 12.35
CA ILE A 465 11.04 4.46 13.33
C ILE A 465 12.31 3.87 13.97
N GLU A 466 12.51 4.16 15.24
CA GLU A 466 13.69 3.81 16.03
C GLU A 466 13.35 2.72 17.04
N PHE A 467 14.17 1.66 17.09
CA PHE A 467 14.02 0.57 18.04
C PHE A 467 14.86 0.83 19.29
N LEU A 468 14.22 1.12 20.41
CA LEU A 468 14.87 1.50 21.66
C LEU A 468 15.51 0.30 22.38
N GLN A 469 16.49 0.59 23.25
CA GLN A 469 17.13 -0.37 24.14
C GLN A 469 16.77 -0.04 25.60
N PRO A 470 16.44 -1.04 26.45
CA PRO A 470 16.38 -2.48 26.15
C PRO A 470 15.13 -2.89 25.36
N ALA A 471 14.13 -2.02 25.24
CA ALA A 471 12.89 -2.30 24.50
C ALA A 471 12.11 -1.03 24.13
N GLY A 472 11.26 -1.14 23.10
CA GLY A 472 10.31 -0.11 22.66
C GLY A 472 10.55 0.31 21.22
N VAL A 473 9.55 0.98 20.64
CA VAL A 473 9.67 1.65 19.34
C VAL A 473 9.25 3.10 19.52
N LYS A 474 10.07 4.00 19.00
CA LYS A 474 9.79 5.43 18.91
C LYS A 474 9.64 5.78 17.44
N TRP A 475 8.65 6.60 17.12
CA TRP A 475 8.56 7.17 15.79
C TRP A 475 8.60 8.70 15.85
N SER A 476 9.05 9.33 14.77
CA SER A 476 9.06 10.78 14.61
C SER A 476 8.94 11.15 13.14
N TYR A 477 8.35 12.31 12.83
CA TYR A 477 8.41 12.86 11.47
C TYR A 477 9.86 13.11 11.08
N PHE A 478 10.26 12.55 9.95
CA PHE A 478 11.56 12.78 9.34
C PHE A 478 11.45 13.82 8.23
N ILE A 479 10.50 13.64 7.30
CA ILE A 479 10.22 14.58 6.21
C ILE A 479 8.74 14.91 6.25
N ARG A 480 8.39 16.19 6.16
CA ARG A 480 7.00 16.66 6.03
C ARG A 480 6.95 18.06 5.43
N ASN A 481 5.79 18.48 4.95
CA ASN A 481 5.56 19.88 4.59
C ASN A 481 5.61 20.78 5.83
N ARG A 482 5.94 22.07 5.63
CA ARG A 482 5.93 23.08 6.70
C ARG A 482 4.58 23.14 7.42
N ASP A 483 3.53 23.25 6.63
CA ASP A 483 2.15 23.09 7.09
C ASP A 483 1.75 21.63 6.85
N PRO A 484 1.06 20.97 7.81
CA PRO A 484 0.52 19.64 7.59
C PRO A 484 -0.40 19.57 6.36
N GLY A 485 -0.39 18.46 5.63
CA GLY A 485 -1.25 18.25 4.46
C GLY A 485 -0.50 18.17 3.13
N PRO A 486 -1.12 17.58 2.09
CA PRO A 486 -0.57 17.54 0.73
C PRO A 486 -0.43 18.93 0.15
N ASN A 487 0.57 19.09 -0.71
CA ASN A 487 0.80 20.31 -1.47
C ASN A 487 -0.43 20.81 -2.25
N ALA A 488 -1.27 19.90 -2.76
CA ALA A 488 -2.51 20.21 -3.45
C ALA A 488 -3.52 21.04 -2.62
N TYR A 489 -3.47 20.91 -1.30
CA TYR A 489 -4.38 21.57 -0.35
C TYR A 489 -3.73 22.72 0.42
N GLN A 490 -2.46 23.04 0.11
CA GLN A 490 -1.75 24.15 0.74
C GLN A 490 -2.19 25.51 0.20
N LYS A 491 -2.04 26.54 1.03
CA LYS A 491 -2.16 27.94 0.58
C LYS A 491 -1.15 28.23 -0.54
N PRO A 492 -1.44 29.13 -1.48
CA PRO A 492 -0.56 29.42 -2.63
C PRO A 492 0.91 29.64 -2.26
N GLU A 493 1.17 30.38 -1.19
CA GLU A 493 2.51 30.71 -0.69
C GLU A 493 3.28 29.50 -0.10
N ASN A 494 2.59 28.40 0.21
CA ASN A 494 3.14 27.18 0.80
C ASN A 494 3.18 26.00 -0.17
N ARG A 495 2.76 26.21 -1.44
CA ARG A 495 2.84 25.18 -2.47
C ARG A 495 4.27 24.94 -2.97
N GLY A 496 4.52 23.74 -3.48
CA GLY A 496 5.79 23.19 -3.95
C GLY A 496 6.30 22.00 -3.12
N GLY A 497 5.63 21.63 -2.03
CA GLY A 497 6.06 20.54 -1.15
C GLY A 497 5.65 19.13 -1.61
N LEU A 498 5.61 18.20 -0.65
CA LEU A 498 5.17 16.81 -0.84
C LEU A 498 3.68 16.71 -1.19
N GLU A 499 3.30 15.73 -2.02
CA GLU A 499 1.90 15.40 -2.31
C GLU A 499 1.46 14.07 -1.66
N ARG A 500 2.14 12.97 -1.99
CA ARG A 500 1.77 11.59 -1.64
C ARG A 500 3.02 10.70 -1.62
N THR A 501 3.75 10.67 -0.51
CA THR A 501 4.97 9.86 -0.41
C THR A 501 4.63 8.37 -0.39
N ASN A 502 5.04 7.62 -1.40
CA ASN A 502 4.67 6.22 -1.61
C ASN A 502 5.80 5.24 -1.29
N ASP A 503 7.07 5.64 -1.46
CA ASP A 503 8.21 4.76 -1.20
C ASP A 503 9.47 5.53 -0.77
N VAL A 504 10.40 4.84 -0.11
CA VAL A 504 11.72 5.35 0.25
C VAL A 504 12.79 4.31 -0.08
N VAL A 505 13.91 4.76 -0.64
CA VAL A 505 15.04 3.89 -0.97
C VAL A 505 16.37 4.60 -0.76
N PHE A 506 17.38 3.89 -0.27
CA PHE A 506 18.72 4.43 -0.08
C PHE A 506 19.58 4.25 -1.34
N ALA A 507 20.39 5.25 -1.64
CA ALA A 507 21.45 5.14 -2.63
C ALA A 507 22.62 4.30 -2.08
N ASN A 508 23.47 3.82 -2.99
CA ASN A 508 24.63 2.98 -2.64
C ASN A 508 25.68 3.70 -1.76
N ASP A 509 25.69 5.03 -1.79
CA ASP A 509 26.57 5.86 -0.94
C ASP A 509 26.23 5.74 0.56
N GLY A 510 25.03 5.25 0.90
CA GLY A 510 24.49 5.20 2.26
C GLY A 510 24.27 6.56 2.91
N LYS A 511 24.40 7.66 2.16
CA LYS A 511 24.24 9.05 2.62
C LYS A 511 23.05 9.75 1.98
N THR A 512 22.45 9.14 0.97
CA THR A 512 21.33 9.68 0.23
C THR A 512 20.12 8.75 0.34
N MET A 513 18.98 9.31 0.68
CA MET A 513 17.67 8.67 0.59
C MET A 513 16.87 9.33 -0.53
N TYR A 514 16.29 8.53 -1.42
CA TYR A 514 15.28 8.97 -2.37
C TYR A 514 13.89 8.74 -1.79
N VAL A 515 13.02 9.74 -1.89
CA VAL A 515 11.60 9.63 -1.55
C VAL A 515 10.79 9.69 -2.84
N VAL A 516 10.00 8.66 -3.07
CA VAL A 516 9.08 8.59 -4.20
C VAL A 516 7.79 9.27 -3.80
N ASP A 517 7.46 10.38 -4.48
CA ASP A 517 6.23 11.12 -4.29
C ASP A 517 5.34 10.96 -5.52
N TYR A 518 4.22 10.26 -5.34
CA TYR A 518 3.27 9.91 -6.40
C TYR A 518 2.72 11.12 -7.14
N GLY A 519 2.74 12.29 -6.50
CA GLY A 519 2.17 13.51 -7.04
C GLY A 519 0.74 13.76 -6.58
N GLU A 520 0.13 14.80 -7.14
CA GLU A 520 -1.18 15.28 -6.74
C GLU A 520 -2.27 14.28 -7.13
N LEU A 521 -2.82 13.65 -6.10
CA LEU A 521 -4.10 12.95 -6.13
C LEU A 521 -5.13 13.82 -5.42
N TYR A 522 -5.88 14.57 -6.20
CA TYR A 522 -6.95 15.42 -5.70
C TYR A 522 -8.20 14.58 -5.45
N ILE A 523 -8.77 14.72 -4.25
CA ILE A 523 -9.93 13.96 -3.78
C ILE A 523 -11.10 14.91 -3.55
N ASP A 524 -12.27 14.55 -4.09
CA ASP A 524 -13.58 15.15 -3.80
C ASP A 524 -14.67 14.07 -3.83
N TYR A 525 -15.08 13.60 -2.65
CA TYR A 525 -16.09 12.54 -2.52
C TYR A 525 -17.51 12.96 -2.93
N SER A 526 -17.75 14.25 -3.21
CA SER A 526 -19.03 14.69 -3.80
C SER A 526 -19.12 14.38 -5.30
N MET A 527 -18.00 14.05 -5.93
CA MET A 527 -17.91 13.83 -7.37
C MET A 527 -18.19 12.36 -7.75
N PRO A 528 -18.81 12.09 -8.91
CA PRO A 528 -19.04 10.72 -9.39
C PRO A 528 -17.76 9.89 -9.55
N SER A 529 -16.65 10.54 -9.91
CA SER A 529 -15.31 9.97 -9.87
C SER A 529 -14.53 10.79 -8.84
N PRO A 530 -14.39 10.31 -7.59
CA PRO A 530 -13.93 11.14 -6.48
C PRO A 530 -12.43 11.45 -6.53
N PHE A 531 -11.70 10.81 -7.43
CA PHE A 531 -10.27 10.95 -7.59
C PHE A 531 -9.93 11.64 -8.91
N PHE A 532 -8.95 12.54 -8.86
CA PHE A 532 -8.32 13.11 -10.04
C PHE A 532 -6.81 13.19 -9.84
N THR A 533 -6.07 12.46 -10.68
CA THR A 533 -4.61 12.47 -10.68
C THR A 533 -4.10 13.56 -11.62
N THR A 534 -3.31 14.50 -11.10
CA THR A 534 -2.71 15.57 -11.91
C THR A 534 -1.49 15.02 -12.66
N PRO A 535 -1.48 15.06 -14.01
CA PRO A 535 -0.33 14.62 -14.80
C PRO A 535 0.93 15.44 -14.48
N ARG A 536 2.11 14.80 -14.57
CA ARG A 536 3.43 15.39 -14.34
C ARG A 536 3.60 16.06 -12.97
N SER A 537 2.83 15.65 -11.97
CA SER A 537 2.92 16.18 -10.61
C SER A 537 3.84 15.37 -9.69
N GLY A 538 4.25 14.17 -10.11
CA GLY A 538 5.13 13.30 -9.34
C GLY A 538 6.57 13.80 -9.30
N VAL A 539 7.22 13.55 -8.16
CA VAL A 539 8.58 14.02 -7.85
C VAL A 539 9.35 12.89 -7.17
N ILE A 540 10.64 12.78 -7.50
CA ILE A 540 11.57 12.05 -6.64
C ILE A 540 12.36 13.09 -5.86
N TRP A 541 12.23 13.06 -4.54
CA TRP A 541 13.00 13.93 -3.66
C TRP A 541 14.29 13.24 -3.26
N LYS A 542 15.39 14.00 -3.18
CA LYS A 542 16.68 13.55 -2.67
C LYS A 542 16.89 14.15 -1.29
N VAL A 543 17.12 13.32 -0.29
CA VAL A 543 17.49 13.76 1.06
C VAL A 543 18.87 13.25 1.40
N THR A 544 19.80 14.16 1.64
CA THR A 544 21.22 13.85 1.85
C THR A 544 21.61 14.17 3.29
N TYR A 545 22.30 13.25 3.94
CA TYR A 545 22.92 13.49 5.24
C TYR A 545 24.20 14.34 5.08
N THR A 546 24.21 15.49 5.76
CA THR A 546 25.29 16.50 5.70
C THR A 546 26.27 16.42 6.87
N GLY A 547 25.91 15.66 7.93
CA GLY A 547 26.77 15.48 9.11
C GLY A 547 26.83 16.66 10.09
N GLN A 548 26.00 17.70 9.91
CA GLN A 548 26.01 18.95 10.70
C GLN A 548 24.98 19.03 11.83
#